data_AF-A0A372ZYR0-F1
#
_entry.id   AF-A0A372ZYR0-F1
#
_cell.length_a   1.000
_cell.length_b   1.000
_cell.length_c   1.000
_cell.angle_alpha   90.00
_cell.angle_beta   90.00
_cell.angle_gamma   90.00
#
_symmetry.space_group_name_H-M   'P 1'
#
loop_
_entity.id
_entity.type
_entity.pdbx_description
1 polymer ?
#
loop_
_entity_poly.entity_id
_entity_poly.type
_entity_poly.pdbx_seq_one_letter_code
_entity_poly.pdbx_strand_id
1 'polypeptide(L)'
;MLDSGPTHPVVPVLDKATLDSVVATVLGNNDGMALTMAQRIVREAVAFVVTGALRPTQAMAPSRIVDEGWHALVLHTKVYAELCGRFGRFVHHSPGFDPDNFDPDILERTQEAIKAAGFDVDEELWRAPGDEDLVSVAANCQHAPSCSIKPMKKPEKPCTKPAGL
;
A
#
# COMPACT_ATOMS: atom_id res chain seq x y z
N MET A 1 20.66 29.85 16.57
CA MET A 1 19.66 29.71 15.49
C MET A 1 19.29 28.25 15.46
N LEU A 2 18.07 27.91 15.88
CA LEU A 2 17.57 26.54 15.78
C LEU A 2 17.16 26.34 14.33
N ASP A 3 17.79 25.39 13.66
CA ASP A 3 17.42 24.94 12.33
C ASP A 3 16.08 24.19 12.44
N SER A 4 14.99 24.92 12.23
CA SER A 4 13.69 24.34 12.00
C SER A 4 13.68 23.77 10.59
N GLY A 5 14.13 22.52 10.45
CA GLY A 5 13.85 21.73 9.24
C GLY A 5 12.34 21.78 8.93
N PRO A 6 11.93 21.56 7.67
CA PRO A 6 10.55 21.76 7.25
C PRO A 6 9.63 20.80 8.00
N THR A 7 9.02 21.27 9.08
CA THR A 7 7.83 20.67 9.66
C THR A 7 6.68 21.02 8.74
N HIS A 8 6.42 20.20 7.74
CA HIS A 8 5.11 20.22 7.08
C HIS A 8 4.17 19.38 7.93
N PRO A 9 3.21 19.98 8.66
CA PRO A 9 2.14 19.20 9.24
C PRO A 9 1.27 18.78 8.07
N VAL A 10 1.54 17.60 7.50
CA VAL A 10 0.58 16.93 6.64
C VAL A 10 -0.66 16.77 7.53
N VAL A 11 -1.69 17.58 7.29
CA VAL A 11 -2.96 17.52 8.02
C VAL A 11 -3.35 16.04 8.10
N PRO A 12 -3.72 15.50 9.28
CA PRO A 12 -4.07 14.09 9.37
C PRO A 12 -5.15 13.79 8.34
N VAL A 13 -4.78 12.96 7.36
CA VAL A 13 -5.61 12.64 6.20
C VAL A 13 -6.89 11.95 6.66
N LEU A 14 -6.78 11.11 7.68
CA LEU A 14 -7.86 10.49 8.43
C LEU A 14 -7.87 11.05 9.86
N ASP A 15 -9.06 11.25 10.43
CA ASP A 15 -9.16 11.51 11.86
C ASP A 15 -8.71 10.29 12.69
N LYS A 16 -8.44 10.51 13.98
CA LYS A 16 -7.90 9.46 14.85
C LYS A 16 -8.82 8.24 14.97
N ALA A 17 -10.14 8.44 15.06
CA ALA A 17 -11.08 7.32 15.25
C ALA A 17 -11.15 6.47 13.97
N THR A 18 -11.16 7.12 12.81
CA THR A 18 -11.09 6.47 11.52
C THR A 18 -9.77 5.69 11.36
N LEU A 19 -8.64 6.30 11.70
CA LEU A 19 -7.33 5.63 11.67
C LEU A 19 -7.30 4.40 12.59
N ASP A 20 -7.74 4.55 13.85
CA ASP A 20 -7.76 3.45 14.83
C ASP A 20 -8.63 2.28 14.34
N SER A 21 -9.76 2.58 13.68
CA SER A 21 -10.67 1.57 13.12
C SER A 21 -10.01 0.74 12.00
N VAL A 22 -9.27 1.39 11.10
CA VAL A 22 -8.53 0.70 10.02
C VAL A 22 -7.35 -0.10 10.59
N VAL A 23 -6.63 0.46 11.57
CA VAL A 23 -5.56 -0.24 12.30
C VAL A 23 -6.08 -1.50 13.00
N ALA A 24 -7.27 -1.45 13.59
CA ALA A 24 -7.90 -2.61 14.22
C ALA A 24 -8.19 -3.73 13.20
N THR A 25 -8.53 -3.39 11.95
CA THR A 25 -8.67 -4.39 10.88
C THR A 25 -7.34 -5.06 10.55
N VAL A 26 -6.25 -4.28 10.40
CA VAL A 26 -4.91 -4.85 10.16
C VAL A 26 -4.50 -5.76 11.33
N LEU A 27 -4.71 -5.34 12.58
CA LEU A 27 -4.42 -6.19 13.74
C LEU A 27 -5.25 -7.48 13.76
N GLY A 28 -6.55 -7.39 13.46
CA GLY A 28 -7.44 -8.55 13.46
C GLY A 28 -7.14 -9.57 12.35
N ASN A 29 -6.52 -9.13 11.25
CA ASN A 29 -6.08 -10.02 10.19
C ASN A 29 -4.72 -10.68 10.48
N ASN A 30 -3.90 -10.08 11.36
CA ASN A 30 -2.50 -10.43 11.53
C ASN A 30 -2.18 -10.76 13.00
N ASP A 31 -2.38 -12.03 13.37
CA ASP A 31 -2.15 -12.52 14.72
C ASP A 31 -0.72 -12.22 15.20
N GLY A 32 -0.62 -11.58 16.37
CA GLY A 32 0.66 -11.24 17.00
C GLY A 32 1.35 -9.98 16.44
N MET A 33 0.76 -9.27 15.47
CA MET A 33 1.31 -8.01 14.97
C MET A 33 1.30 -6.94 16.06
N ALA A 34 2.42 -6.22 16.22
CA ALA A 34 2.51 -5.10 17.12
C ALA A 34 1.64 -3.91 16.64
N LEU A 35 0.96 -3.24 17.57
CA LEU A 35 0.14 -2.04 17.28
C LEU A 35 0.93 -0.97 16.52
N THR A 36 2.19 -0.75 16.88
CA THR A 36 3.07 0.24 16.22
C THR A 36 3.34 -0.14 14.76
N MET A 37 3.48 -1.43 14.44
CA MET A 37 3.64 -1.91 13.07
C MET A 37 2.36 -1.70 12.26
N ALA A 38 1.20 -2.09 12.80
CA ALA A 38 -0.09 -1.87 12.13
C ALA A 38 -0.35 -0.38 11.86
N GLN A 39 0.03 0.51 12.78
CA GLN A 39 -0.05 1.96 12.57
C GLN A 39 0.85 2.45 11.44
N ARG A 40 2.08 1.94 11.32
CA ARG A 40 3.00 2.26 10.21
C ARG A 40 2.39 1.80 8.88
N ILE A 41 1.93 0.54 8.80
CA ILE A 41 1.29 -0.05 7.62
C ILE A 41 0.13 0.81 7.12
N VAL A 42 -0.80 1.19 8.01
CA VAL A 42 -1.97 1.98 7.61
C VAL A 42 -1.58 3.38 7.14
N ARG A 43 -0.57 4.02 7.74
CA ARG A 43 -0.09 5.34 7.30
C ARG A 43 0.50 5.30 5.90
N GLU A 44 1.35 4.33 5.61
CA GLU A 44 1.93 4.15 4.27
C GLU A 44 0.84 3.83 3.24
N ALA A 45 -0.16 3.02 3.60
CA ALA A 45 -1.29 2.72 2.72
C ALA A 45 -2.15 3.96 2.42
N VAL A 46 -2.37 4.83 3.40
CA VAL A 46 -3.04 6.13 3.17
C VAL A 46 -2.23 6.99 2.21
N ALA A 47 -0.91 7.10 2.41
CA ALA A 47 -0.04 7.86 1.51
C ALA A 47 -0.07 7.32 0.07
N PHE A 48 -0.05 5.99 -0.09
CA PHE A 48 -0.20 5.31 -1.37
C PHE A 48 -1.52 5.65 -2.06
N VAL A 49 -2.65 5.50 -1.36
CA VAL A 49 -4.00 5.74 -1.92
C VAL A 49 -4.18 7.21 -2.29
N VAL A 50 -3.75 8.14 -1.43
CA VAL A 50 -3.82 9.57 -1.74
C VAL A 50 -2.99 9.90 -2.97
N THR A 51 -1.77 9.38 -3.06
CA THR A 51 -0.89 9.60 -4.21
C THR A 51 -1.49 9.02 -5.50
N GLY A 52 -2.05 7.81 -5.46
CA GLY A 52 -2.74 7.21 -6.59
C GLY A 52 -3.98 8.00 -7.03
N ALA A 53 -4.74 8.55 -6.08
CA ALA A 53 -5.90 9.39 -6.36
C ALA A 53 -5.51 10.72 -7.04
N LEU A 54 -4.39 11.32 -6.61
CA LEU A 54 -3.80 12.54 -7.18
C LEU A 54 -3.17 12.30 -8.57
N ARG A 55 -2.69 11.08 -8.84
CA ARG A 55 -1.92 10.74 -10.03
C ARG A 55 -2.53 9.56 -10.80
N PRO A 56 -3.77 9.69 -11.31
CA PRO A 56 -4.52 8.56 -11.86
C PRO A 56 -3.95 7.96 -13.16
N THR A 57 -2.95 8.59 -13.77
CA THR A 57 -2.26 8.08 -14.97
C THR A 57 -0.88 7.49 -14.67
N GLN A 58 -0.37 7.65 -13.44
CA GLN A 58 0.92 7.09 -13.04
C GLN A 58 0.73 5.64 -12.61
N ALA A 59 1.51 4.72 -13.19
CA ALA A 59 1.56 3.35 -12.71
C ALA A 59 2.22 3.32 -11.33
N MET A 60 1.58 2.67 -10.37
CA MET A 60 2.05 2.53 -8.99
C MET A 60 1.65 1.18 -8.42
N ALA A 61 2.44 0.66 -7.48
CA ALA A 61 2.05 -0.52 -6.71
C ALA A 61 2.67 -0.48 -5.31
N PRO A 62 1.96 -1.01 -4.30
CA PRO A 62 2.49 -1.17 -2.96
C PRO A 62 3.42 -2.39 -2.88
N SER A 63 4.26 -2.41 -1.84
CA SER A 63 4.85 -3.66 -1.34
C SER A 63 3.77 -4.56 -0.72
N ARG A 64 4.08 -5.83 -0.45
CA ARG A 64 3.15 -6.75 0.24
C ARG A 64 2.70 -6.21 1.59
N ILE A 65 3.62 -5.62 2.35
CA ILE A 65 3.35 -5.09 3.69
C ILE A 65 2.40 -3.89 3.62
N VAL A 66 2.59 -2.97 2.67
CA VAL A 66 1.73 -1.80 2.50
C VAL A 66 0.37 -2.18 1.89
N ASP A 67 0.33 -3.21 1.04
CA ASP A 67 -0.91 -3.73 0.44
C ASP A 67 -1.90 -4.23 1.49
N GLU A 68 -1.43 -4.82 2.60
CA GLU A 68 -2.29 -5.18 3.76
C GLU A 68 -3.07 -3.97 4.29
N GLY A 69 -2.39 -2.82 4.43
CA GLY A 69 -3.04 -1.58 4.85
C GLY A 69 -4.04 -1.07 3.80
N TRP A 70 -3.73 -1.25 2.51
CA TRP A 70 -4.65 -0.88 1.43
C TRP A 70 -5.90 -1.78 1.43
N HIS A 71 -5.76 -3.08 1.66
CA HIS A 71 -6.90 -3.99 1.82
C HIS A 71 -7.77 -3.58 2.99
N ALA A 72 -7.16 -3.25 4.13
CA ALA A 72 -7.89 -2.72 5.28
C ALA A 72 -8.66 -1.44 4.89
N LEU A 73 -8.06 -0.49 4.17
CA LEU A 73 -8.78 0.68 3.67
C LEU A 73 -9.96 0.31 2.76
N VAL A 74 -9.77 -0.60 1.79
CA VAL A 74 -10.82 -1.05 0.87
C VAL A 74 -12.02 -1.67 1.59
N LEU A 75 -11.80 -2.39 2.69
CA LEU A 75 -12.88 -2.95 3.53
C LEU A 75 -13.70 -1.85 4.23
N HIS A 76 -13.10 -0.69 4.51
CA HIS A 76 -13.78 0.50 5.05
C HIS A 76 -14.33 1.35 3.89
N THR A 77 -15.23 0.76 3.09
CA THR A 77 -15.65 1.28 1.76
C THR A 77 -16.08 2.75 1.76
N LYS A 78 -16.79 3.22 2.79
CA LYS A 78 -17.17 4.63 2.93
C LYS A 78 -15.94 5.54 3.11
N VAL A 79 -15.07 5.20 4.06
CA VAL A 79 -13.81 5.92 4.31
C VAL A 79 -12.95 5.93 3.05
N TYR A 80 -12.85 4.80 2.36
CA TYR A 80 -12.07 4.67 1.14
C TYR A 80 -12.58 5.54 -0.01
N ALA A 81 -13.90 5.54 -0.23
CA ALA A 81 -14.52 6.36 -1.26
C ALA A 81 -14.38 7.85 -0.96
N GLU A 82 -14.57 8.26 0.30
CA GLU A 82 -14.37 9.64 0.75
C GLU A 82 -12.91 10.08 0.62
N LEU A 83 -11.96 9.22 1.02
CA LEU A 83 -10.53 9.46 0.87
C LEU A 83 -10.16 9.68 -0.58
N CYS A 84 -10.52 8.77 -1.48
CA CYS A 84 -10.23 8.91 -2.91
C CYS A 84 -10.89 10.16 -3.51
N GLY A 85 -12.18 10.39 -3.20
CA GLY A 85 -12.94 11.52 -3.73
C GLY A 85 -12.41 12.88 -3.26
N ARG A 86 -11.85 12.95 -2.05
CA ARG A 86 -11.21 14.17 -1.52
C ARG A 86 -9.95 14.55 -2.29
N PHE A 87 -9.19 13.57 -2.78
CA PHE A 87 -7.88 13.80 -3.40
C PHE A 87 -7.85 13.58 -4.91
N GLY A 88 -8.93 13.10 -5.51
CA GLY A 88 -9.05 12.99 -6.96
C GLY A 88 -9.96 11.85 -7.39
N ARG A 89 -9.37 10.80 -7.96
CA ARG A 89 -10.12 9.67 -8.53
C ARG A 89 -10.11 8.45 -7.62
N PHE A 90 -11.15 7.64 -7.73
CA PHE A 90 -11.22 6.33 -7.08
C PHE A 90 -10.04 5.47 -7.53
N VAL A 91 -9.22 5.00 -6.58
CA VAL A 91 -8.12 4.10 -6.87
C VAL A 91 -8.68 2.69 -6.90
N HIS A 92 -8.69 2.07 -8.08
CA HIS A 92 -9.22 0.72 -8.23
C HIS A 92 -8.17 -0.31 -7.83
N HIS A 93 -8.56 -1.26 -6.97
CA HIS A 93 -7.74 -2.41 -6.62
C HIS A 93 -8.17 -3.62 -7.47
N SER A 94 -7.21 -4.28 -8.09
CA SER A 94 -7.41 -5.56 -8.78
C SER A 94 -6.41 -6.57 -8.18
N PRO A 95 -6.87 -7.52 -7.34
CA PRO A 95 -6.02 -8.55 -6.77
C PRO A 95 -5.43 -9.47 -7.84
N GLY A 96 -4.15 -9.81 -7.75
CA GLY A 96 -3.54 -10.82 -8.61
C GLY A 96 -2.05 -10.63 -8.85
N PHE A 97 -1.43 -11.62 -9.49
CA PHE A 97 -0.05 -11.61 -9.98
C PHE A 97 -0.06 -11.97 -11.46
N ASP A 98 0.65 -11.18 -12.25
CA ASP A 98 0.87 -11.43 -13.68
C ASP A 98 2.40 -11.48 -13.93
N PRO A 99 2.99 -12.67 -14.14
CA PRO A 99 4.43 -12.83 -14.35
C PRO A 99 4.93 -12.12 -15.61
N ASP A 100 4.07 -11.93 -16.60
CA ASP A 100 4.43 -11.30 -17.88
C ASP A 100 4.38 -9.77 -17.81
N ASN A 101 3.92 -9.22 -16.68
CA ASN A 101 3.75 -7.78 -16.44
C ASN A 101 4.51 -7.31 -15.18
N PHE A 102 5.75 -7.78 -15.07
CA PHE A 102 6.68 -7.43 -14.00
C PHE A 102 7.42 -6.09 -14.26
N ASP A 103 7.60 -5.28 -13.21
CA ASP A 103 8.38 -4.05 -13.23
C ASP A 103 9.27 -3.96 -11.98
N PRO A 104 10.60 -4.19 -12.09
CA PRO A 104 11.48 -4.25 -10.93
C PRO A 104 11.55 -2.94 -10.15
N ASP A 105 11.39 -1.81 -10.84
CA ASP A 105 11.63 -0.48 -10.25
C ASP A 105 10.32 0.20 -9.81
N ILE A 106 9.17 -0.49 -9.90
CA ILE A 106 7.86 0.11 -9.57
C ILE A 106 7.76 0.55 -8.12
N LEU A 107 8.40 -0.16 -7.17
CA LEU A 107 8.38 0.21 -5.76
C LEU A 107 9.18 1.50 -5.53
N GLU A 108 10.33 1.64 -6.18
CA GLU A 108 11.14 2.86 -6.11
C GLU A 108 10.35 4.05 -6.69
N ARG A 109 9.81 3.91 -7.90
CA ARG A 109 9.00 4.98 -8.53
C ARG A 109 7.73 5.30 -7.76
N THR A 110 7.14 4.31 -7.07
CA THR A 110 5.99 4.53 -6.19
C THR A 110 6.39 5.36 -4.97
N GLN A 111 7.51 5.04 -4.33
CA GLN A 111 8.06 5.82 -3.21
C GLN A 111 8.42 7.24 -3.63
N GLU A 112 9.03 7.43 -4.80
CA GLU A 112 9.29 8.76 -5.37
C GLU A 112 8.00 9.55 -5.60
N ALA A 113 6.95 8.89 -6.10
CA ALA A 113 5.65 9.52 -6.29
C ALA A 113 5.02 9.97 -4.97
N ILE A 114 5.15 9.16 -3.92
CA ILE A 114 4.67 9.46 -2.56
C ILE A 114 5.45 10.64 -1.96
N LYS A 115 6.79 10.61 -2.05
CA LYS A 115 7.66 11.73 -1.64
C LYS A 115 7.28 13.01 -2.38
N ALA A 116 7.08 12.93 -3.69
CA ALA A 116 6.68 14.07 -4.51
C ALA A 116 5.21 14.51 -4.30
N ALA A 117 4.39 13.71 -3.61
CA ALA A 117 3.06 14.10 -3.14
C ALA A 117 3.11 14.76 -1.74
N GLY A 118 4.30 14.89 -1.14
CA GLY A 118 4.53 15.57 0.14
C GLY A 118 4.41 14.66 1.37
N PHE A 119 4.44 13.34 1.19
CA PHE A 119 4.46 12.38 2.28
C PHE A 119 5.88 11.87 2.53
N ASP A 120 6.20 11.64 3.80
CA ASP A 120 7.36 10.82 4.15
C ASP A 120 7.10 9.36 3.77
N VAL A 121 8.18 8.60 3.56
CA VAL A 121 8.13 7.17 3.20
C VAL A 121 8.91 6.38 4.24
N ASP A 122 8.28 5.34 4.77
CA ASP A 122 8.92 4.37 5.65
C ASP A 122 9.57 3.25 4.82
N GLU A 123 10.81 3.49 4.37
CA GLU A 123 11.52 2.64 3.40
C GLU A 123 11.66 1.17 3.84
N GLU A 124 11.55 0.86 5.14
CA GLU A 124 11.54 -0.52 5.65
C GLU A 124 10.30 -1.31 5.19
N LEU A 125 9.16 -0.63 5.02
CA LEU A 125 7.90 -1.24 4.61
C LEU A 125 7.78 -1.38 3.09
N TRP A 126 8.61 -0.71 2.30
CA TRP A 126 8.52 -0.66 0.84
C TRP A 126 9.48 -1.61 0.11
N ARG A 127 9.98 -2.63 0.80
CA ARG A 127 10.92 -3.60 0.23
C ARG A 127 10.19 -4.60 -0.67
N ALA A 128 10.90 -5.09 -1.68
CA ALA A 128 10.46 -6.24 -2.46
C ALA A 128 10.35 -7.48 -1.54
N PRO A 129 9.46 -8.44 -1.85
CA PRO A 129 9.34 -9.67 -1.08
C PRO A 129 10.69 -10.40 -1.00
N GLY A 130 11.06 -10.86 0.20
CA GLY A 130 12.27 -11.64 0.42
C GLY A 130 12.12 -12.63 1.56
N ASP A 131 13.11 -13.51 1.74
CA ASP A 131 13.08 -14.54 2.80
C ASP A 131 13.10 -13.95 4.23
N GLU A 132 13.47 -12.67 4.37
CA GLU A 132 13.47 -11.92 5.64
C GLU A 132 12.56 -10.67 5.55
N ASP A 133 11.29 -10.88 5.22
CA ASP A 133 10.28 -9.82 5.37
C ASP A 133 10.25 -9.33 6.84
N LEU A 134 10.19 -8.01 7.03
CA LEU A 134 10.17 -7.39 8.37
C LEU A 134 9.01 -7.91 9.25
N VAL A 135 7.90 -8.25 8.60
CA VAL A 135 6.71 -8.84 9.21
C VAL A 135 5.97 -9.67 8.16
N SER A 136 5.43 -10.81 8.58
CA SER A 136 4.49 -11.58 7.76
C SER A 136 3.11 -10.92 7.81
N VAL A 137 2.48 -10.73 6.64
CA VAL A 137 1.11 -10.22 6.52
C VAL A 137 0.15 -11.27 5.95
N ALA A 138 -1.13 -11.18 6.29
CA ALA A 138 -2.17 -12.11 5.87
C ALA A 138 -2.65 -11.88 4.44
N ALA A 139 -2.55 -10.63 3.93
CA ALA A 139 -2.79 -10.30 2.55
C ALA A 139 -1.85 -11.10 1.63
N ASN A 140 -2.44 -12.04 0.90
CA ASN A 140 -1.75 -12.92 -0.01
C ASN A 140 -1.78 -12.43 -1.48
N CYS A 141 -2.09 -11.16 -1.69
CA CYS A 141 -1.98 -10.56 -3.02
C CYS A 141 -0.49 -10.40 -3.36
N GLN A 142 -0.10 -10.74 -4.60
CA GLN A 142 1.27 -10.82 -5.14
C GLN A 142 2.12 -12.06 -4.74
N HIS A 143 1.86 -13.25 -5.30
CA HIS A 143 2.59 -14.46 -4.91
C HIS A 143 3.43 -15.11 -6.02
N ALA A 144 4.69 -14.67 -6.11
CA ALA A 144 5.88 -15.52 -6.19
C ALA A 144 7.01 -14.82 -5.40
N PRO A 145 7.99 -15.54 -4.81
CA PRO A 145 9.11 -14.96 -4.05
C PRO A 145 10.00 -14.00 -4.86
N SER A 146 9.72 -13.86 -6.15
CA SER A 146 10.28 -12.84 -7.00
C SER A 146 9.13 -11.91 -7.46
N CYS A 147 9.26 -10.62 -7.12
CA CYS A 147 9.04 -9.51 -8.05
C CYS A 147 7.69 -8.70 -8.02
N SER A 148 7.84 -7.36 -7.94
CA SER A 148 6.88 -6.25 -7.75
C SER A 148 5.96 -5.89 -8.96
N ILE A 149 4.70 -5.54 -8.70
CA ILE A 149 3.58 -5.50 -9.67
C ILE A 149 3.32 -4.12 -10.32
N LYS A 150 2.75 -4.05 -11.53
CA LYS A 150 2.07 -2.85 -12.08
C LYS A 150 0.56 -2.90 -11.81
N PRO A 151 -0.20 -1.78 -11.81
CA PRO A 151 -1.66 -1.84 -11.86
C PRO A 151 -2.11 -2.77 -13.00
N MET A 152 -2.75 -3.89 -12.66
CA MET A 152 -3.17 -4.86 -13.65
C MET A 152 -4.19 -4.24 -14.60
N LYS A 153 -4.22 -4.71 -15.86
CA LYS A 153 -5.41 -4.55 -16.70
C LYS A 153 -6.60 -5.25 -16.02
N LYS A 154 -7.83 -4.92 -16.46
CA LYS A 154 -9.09 -5.51 -15.95
C LYS A 154 -8.93 -7.02 -15.66
N PRO A 155 -9.63 -7.58 -14.65
CA PRO A 155 -9.42 -8.94 -14.16
C PRO A 155 -9.21 -9.95 -15.29
N GLU A 156 -8.00 -10.52 -15.34
CA GLU A 156 -7.65 -11.63 -16.22
C GLU A 156 -7.74 -12.94 -15.44
N LYS A 157 -7.72 -14.08 -16.13
CA LYS A 157 -7.84 -15.39 -15.46
C LYS A 157 -6.64 -15.60 -14.52
N PRO A 158 -6.82 -16.18 -13.32
CA PRO A 158 -5.71 -16.41 -12.39
C PRO A 158 -4.59 -17.20 -13.04
N CYS A 159 -3.34 -16.76 -12.87
CA CYS A 159 -2.17 -17.54 -13.26
C CYS A 159 -2.16 -18.83 -12.43
N THR A 160 -2.46 -19.97 -13.06
CA THR A 160 -2.36 -21.28 -12.42
C THR A 160 -0.90 -21.66 -12.30
N LYS A 161 -0.46 -22.06 -11.09
CA LYS A 161 0.84 -22.73 -10.94
C LYS A 161 0.89 -23.93 -11.91
N PRO A 162 2.00 -24.16 -12.63
CA PRO A 162 2.17 -25.43 -13.33
C PRO A 162 2.06 -26.55 -12.29
N ALA A 163 1.17 -27.50 -12.55
CA ALA A 163 1.11 -28.73 -11.77
C ALA A 163 2.50 -29.39 -11.84
N GLY A 164 3.09 -29.66 -10.68
CA GLY A 164 4.47 -30.14 -10.58
C GLY A 164 4.72 -31.39 -11.43
N LEU A 165 5.94 -31.46 -11.98
CA LEU A 165 6.59 -32.70 -12.40
C LEU A 165 7.21 -33.39 -11.18
#